data_AF-A0A0F6A1W4-F1
#
_entry.id   AF-A0A0F6A1W4-F1
#
_cell.length_a   1.000
_cell.length_b   1.000
_cell.length_c   1.000
_cell.angle_alpha   90.00
_cell.angle_beta   90.00
_cell.angle_gamma   90.00
#
_symmetry.space_group_name_H-M   'P 1'
#
loop_
_entity.id
_entity.type
_entity.pdbx_description
1 polymer ?
#
loop_
_entity_poly.entity_id
_entity_poly.type
_entity_poly.pdbx_seq_one_letter_code
_entity_poly.pdbx_strand_id
1 'polypeptide(L)'
;MRQLAIAALIATLPIAVHAGNGKGNGETPNGQPFQHLQSQISDLQSQIDTLVGRVDSLEGHISAVEGAISTLQTQNSDLQTQINSTNDDVSDLQDQIDQNSLLIAALEAQQAQLEQSLEMKQNVIDGNCPDGSAIQAVNEDGSVVCATTGGQTGTGFSGGIEDLDRVIAYGWGYSYAQATCPEGFSLTGGGFYNSNYYYYYNNVNASYPWHNTWYVSASNYYYYYYNYVYSYAMCVRGTGTINWQYVYN
;
A
#
# COMPACT_ATOMS: atom_id res chain seq x y z
N MET A 1 -35.09 -28.96 43.70
CA MET A 1 -35.31 -29.01 45.16
C MET A 1 -36.67 -28.42 45.49
N ARG A 2 -37.69 -29.25 45.72
CA ARG A 2 -38.83 -28.98 46.60
C ARG A 2 -39.68 -30.25 46.65
N GLN A 3 -39.39 -31.09 47.64
CA GLN A 3 -40.27 -32.17 48.05
C GLN A 3 -41.53 -31.52 48.64
N LEU A 4 -42.64 -31.56 47.91
CA LEU A 4 -43.96 -31.37 48.49
C LEU A 4 -44.48 -32.76 48.85
N ALA A 5 -44.04 -33.24 50.02
CA ALA A 5 -44.66 -34.39 50.66
C ALA A 5 -46.07 -33.95 51.09
N ILE A 6 -47.07 -34.22 50.26
CA ILE A 6 -48.46 -34.21 50.70
C ILE A 6 -48.59 -35.44 51.60
N ALA A 7 -48.56 -35.18 52.91
CA ALA A 7 -48.92 -36.15 53.91
C ALA A 7 -50.37 -36.59 53.63
N ALA A 8 -50.52 -37.75 52.99
CA ALA A 8 -51.78 -38.46 52.97
C ALA A 8 -52.10 -38.76 54.44
N LEU A 9 -52.99 -37.96 55.03
CA LEU A 9 -53.59 -38.24 56.33
C LEU A 9 -54.50 -39.46 56.12
N ILE A 10 -53.89 -40.64 56.05
CA ILE A 10 -54.60 -41.90 56.17
C ILE A 10 -55.02 -41.97 57.64
N ALA A 11 -56.18 -41.40 57.93
CA ALA A 11 -56.95 -41.77 59.11
C ALA A 11 -57.45 -43.20 58.92
N THR A 12 -56.55 -44.19 58.94
CA THR A 12 -56.94 -45.54 59.34
C THR A 12 -57.25 -45.44 60.82
N LEU A 13 -58.48 -45.02 61.14
CA LEU A 13 -59.08 -45.32 62.42
C LEU A 13 -59.25 -46.84 62.46
N PRO A 14 -58.48 -47.59 63.28
CA PRO A 14 -58.95 -48.92 63.62
C PRO A 14 -60.26 -48.69 64.39
N ILE A 15 -61.38 -49.07 63.78
CA ILE A 15 -62.61 -49.24 64.55
C ILE A 15 -62.36 -50.45 65.45
N ALA A 16 -61.72 -50.23 66.60
CA ALA A 16 -61.78 -51.15 67.70
C ALA A 16 -63.22 -51.10 68.20
N VAL A 17 -64.05 -52.03 67.70
CA VAL A 17 -65.37 -52.32 68.25
C VAL A 17 -65.17 -52.69 69.71
N HIS A 18 -65.33 -51.72 70.60
CA HIS A 18 -65.41 -51.99 72.03
C HIS A 18 -66.76 -52.64 72.28
N ALA A 19 -66.76 -53.97 72.34
CA ALA A 19 -67.86 -54.75 72.88
C ALA A 19 -67.97 -54.46 74.38
N GLY A 20 -68.65 -53.37 74.73
CA GLY A 20 -69.09 -53.11 76.09
C GLY A 20 -70.19 -54.11 76.47
N ASN A 21 -69.92 -54.92 77.49
CA ASN A 21 -70.89 -55.85 78.10
C ASN A 21 -72.07 -55.07 78.73
N GLY A 22 -73.07 -54.72 77.92
CA GLY A 22 -74.35 -54.16 78.34
C GLY A 22 -75.48 -55.14 78.02
N LYS A 23 -76.16 -55.65 79.04
CA LYS A 23 -77.37 -56.50 78.90
C LYS A 23 -78.53 -55.65 78.38
N GLY A 24 -78.63 -55.49 77.07
CA GLY A 24 -79.78 -54.96 76.34
C GLY A 24 -79.88 -55.69 75.01
N ASN A 25 -81.10 -56.00 74.57
CA ASN A 25 -81.37 -56.90 73.43
C ASN A 25 -80.90 -56.32 72.09
N GLY A 26 -79.61 -56.46 71.79
CA GLY A 26 -79.11 -57.15 70.60
C GLY A 26 -79.27 -56.57 69.20
N GLU A 27 -79.76 -55.34 68.99
CA GLU A 27 -79.75 -54.73 67.66
C GLU A 27 -78.62 -53.70 67.54
N THR A 28 -77.58 -54.05 66.79
CA THR A 28 -76.60 -53.09 66.24
C THR A 28 -77.35 -51.92 65.57
N PRO A 29 -76.84 -50.68 65.54
CA PRO A 29 -77.50 -49.55 64.88
C PRO A 29 -77.58 -49.79 63.35
N ASN A 30 -78.61 -50.51 62.89
CA ASN A 30 -78.79 -50.91 61.49
C ASN A 30 -80.05 -50.30 60.86
N GLY A 31 -80.65 -49.30 61.51
CA GLY A 31 -81.82 -48.59 61.00
C GLY A 31 -81.52 -47.76 59.74
N GLN A 32 -82.57 -47.44 58.98
CA GLN A 32 -82.51 -46.68 57.71
C GLN A 32 -81.59 -45.44 57.73
N PRO A 33 -81.56 -44.60 58.80
CA PRO A 33 -80.66 -43.44 58.84
C PRO A 33 -79.16 -43.81 58.83
N PHE A 34 -78.78 -44.93 59.47
CA PHE A 34 -77.39 -45.37 59.53
C PHE A 34 -76.90 -45.89 58.17
N GLN A 35 -77.76 -46.62 57.46
CA GLN A 35 -77.46 -47.10 56.10
C GLN A 35 -77.30 -45.94 55.10
N HIS A 36 -78.11 -44.89 55.24
CA HIS A 36 -77.99 -43.69 54.41
C HIS A 36 -76.64 -42.98 54.63
N LEU A 37 -76.24 -42.78 55.89
CA LEU A 37 -74.93 -42.21 56.24
C LEU A 37 -73.79 -43.08 55.70
N GLN A 38 -73.90 -44.42 55.82
CA GLN A 38 -72.92 -45.35 55.27
C GLN A 38 -72.75 -45.18 53.74
N SER A 39 -73.86 -45.05 53.01
CA SER A 39 -73.83 -44.78 51.56
C SER A 39 -73.16 -43.46 51.23
N GLN A 40 -73.51 -42.38 51.94
CA GLN A 40 -72.90 -41.07 51.73
C GLN A 40 -71.38 -41.10 51.99
N ILE A 41 -70.94 -41.82 53.03
CA ILE A 41 -69.52 -42.02 53.32
C ILE A 41 -68.83 -42.74 52.17
N SER A 42 -69.41 -43.80 51.64
CA SER A 42 -68.84 -44.52 50.48
C SER A 42 -68.78 -43.67 49.22
N ASP A 43 -69.80 -42.85 48.94
CA ASP A 43 -69.80 -41.94 47.80
C ASP A 43 -68.72 -40.86 47.94
N LEU A 44 -68.57 -40.29 49.14
CA LEU A 44 -67.51 -39.32 49.43
C LEU A 44 -66.12 -39.95 49.30
N GLN A 45 -65.93 -41.18 49.75
CA GLN A 45 -64.67 -41.92 49.57
C GLN A 45 -64.32 -42.08 48.08
N SER A 46 -65.29 -42.48 47.25
CA SER A 46 -65.07 -42.62 45.81
C SER A 46 -64.74 -41.28 45.12
N GLN A 47 -65.38 -40.18 45.54
CA GLN A 47 -65.06 -38.84 45.05
C GLN A 47 -63.65 -38.39 45.46
N ILE A 48 -63.24 -38.71 46.69
CA ILE A 48 -61.88 -38.44 47.18
C ILE A 48 -60.86 -39.20 46.34
N ASP A 49 -61.05 -40.50 46.10
CA ASP A 49 -60.14 -41.30 45.29
C ASP A 49 -60.02 -40.76 43.85
N THR A 50 -61.14 -40.31 43.27
CA THR A 50 -61.15 -39.65 41.95
C THR A 50 -60.36 -38.34 41.96
N LEU A 51 -60.51 -37.53 43.01
CA LEU A 51 -59.79 -36.27 43.14
C LEU A 51 -58.29 -36.49 43.32
N VAL A 52 -57.88 -37.50 44.10
CA VAL A 52 -56.48 -37.92 44.26
C VAL A 52 -55.88 -38.28 42.90
N GLY A 53 -56.55 -39.13 42.11
CA GLY A 53 -56.06 -39.48 40.77
C GLY A 53 -55.94 -38.29 39.82
N ARG A 54 -56.81 -37.27 39.94
CA ARG A 54 -56.69 -36.02 39.17
C ARG A 54 -55.51 -35.17 39.62
N VAL A 55 -55.23 -35.11 40.92
CA VAL A 55 -54.06 -34.40 41.46
C VAL A 55 -52.78 -35.05 40.95
N ASP A 56 -52.67 -36.38 41.02
CA ASP A 56 -51.51 -37.13 40.51
C ASP A 56 -51.27 -36.85 39.02
N SER A 57 -52.34 -36.82 38.21
CA SER A 57 -52.23 -36.48 36.78
C SER A 57 -51.78 -35.04 36.54
N LEU A 58 -52.26 -34.08 37.34
CA LEU A 58 -51.85 -32.68 37.23
C LEU A 58 -50.39 -32.49 37.63
N GLU A 59 -49.92 -33.19 38.67
CA GLU A 59 -48.51 -33.18 39.07
C GLU A 59 -47.59 -33.74 37.97
N GLY A 60 -48.04 -34.79 37.28
CA GLY A 60 -47.37 -35.32 36.11
C GLY A 60 -47.29 -34.31 34.96
N HIS A 61 -48.39 -33.62 34.66
CA HIS A 61 -48.40 -32.56 33.63
C HIS A 61 -47.51 -31.37 34.00
N ILE A 62 -47.51 -30.93 35.26
CA ILE A 62 -46.64 -29.85 35.74
C ILE A 62 -45.17 -30.23 35.53
N SER A 63 -44.79 -31.45 35.94
CA SER A 63 -43.42 -31.95 35.76
C SER A 63 -42.98 -31.98 34.29
N ALA A 64 -43.88 -32.37 33.39
CA ALA A 64 -43.61 -32.38 31.95
C ALA A 64 -43.44 -30.96 31.38
N VAL A 65 -44.29 -30.02 31.80
CA VAL A 65 -44.20 -28.61 31.38
C VAL A 65 -42.91 -27.96 31.90
N GLU A 66 -42.53 -28.21 33.16
CA GLU A 66 -41.27 -27.73 33.72
C GLU A 66 -40.06 -28.25 32.93
N GLY A 67 -40.07 -29.53 32.53
CA GLY A 67 -39.04 -30.11 31.67
C GLY A 67 -38.96 -29.44 30.29
N ALA A 68 -40.12 -29.20 29.65
CA ALA A 68 -40.19 -28.52 28.37
C ALA A 68 -39.69 -27.06 28.45
N ILE A 69 -40.04 -26.33 29.51
CA ILE A 69 -39.54 -24.97 29.77
C ILE A 69 -38.01 -24.98 29.89
N SER A 70 -37.45 -25.91 30.65
CA SER A 70 -35.99 -26.02 30.80
C SER A 70 -35.30 -26.28 29.46
N THR A 71 -35.87 -27.13 28.60
CA THR A 71 -35.31 -27.40 27.27
C THR A 71 -35.37 -26.16 26.37
N LEU A 72 -36.51 -25.46 26.36
CA LEU A 72 -36.66 -24.23 25.59
C LEU A 72 -35.71 -23.12 26.06
N GLN A 73 -35.45 -23.02 27.37
CA GLN A 73 -34.48 -22.08 27.92
C GLN A 73 -33.06 -22.36 27.42
N THR A 74 -32.64 -23.63 27.38
CA THR A 74 -31.35 -24.02 26.81
C THR A 74 -31.28 -23.69 25.32
N GLN A 75 -32.30 -24.06 24.55
CA GLN A 75 -32.34 -23.76 23.11
C GLN A 75 -32.27 -22.26 22.81
N ASN A 76 -32.96 -21.43 23.59
CA ASN A 76 -32.87 -19.97 23.44
C ASN A 76 -31.47 -19.44 23.77
N SER A 77 -30.80 -20.00 24.78
CA SER A 77 -29.42 -19.63 25.08
C SER A 77 -28.47 -19.98 23.93
N ASP A 78 -28.61 -21.17 23.36
CA ASP A 78 -27.79 -21.63 22.24
C ASP A 78 -28.01 -20.77 20.99
N LEU A 79 -29.27 -20.44 20.68
CA LEU A 79 -29.62 -19.55 19.58
C LEU A 79 -29.05 -18.14 19.78
N GLN A 80 -29.07 -17.62 21.01
CA GLN A 80 -28.48 -16.31 21.30
C GLN A 80 -26.96 -16.31 21.06
N THR A 81 -26.26 -17.40 21.42
CA THR A 81 -24.84 -17.55 21.12
C THR A 81 -24.58 -17.62 19.61
N GLN A 82 -25.39 -18.35 18.86
CA GLN A 82 -25.27 -18.42 17.39
C GLN A 82 -25.50 -17.05 16.72
N ILE A 83 -26.49 -16.29 17.20
CA ILE A 83 -26.76 -14.92 16.70
C ILE A 83 -25.54 -14.02 16.93
N ASN A 84 -24.94 -14.07 18.12
CA ASN A 84 -23.76 -13.26 18.42
C ASN A 84 -22.58 -13.64 17.51
N SER A 85 -22.29 -14.93 17.34
CA SER A 85 -21.24 -15.40 16.44
C SER A 85 -21.48 -14.95 14.99
N THR A 86 -22.73 -15.02 14.53
CA THR A 86 -23.07 -14.59 13.17
C THR A 86 -22.90 -13.08 13.00
N ASN A 87 -23.20 -12.29 14.03
CA ASN A 87 -22.99 -10.84 13.99
C ASN A 87 -21.49 -10.49 13.94
N ASP A 88 -20.66 -11.22 14.68
CA ASP A 88 -19.20 -11.07 14.64
C ASP A 88 -18.66 -11.39 13.24
N ASP A 89 -19.08 -12.52 12.65
CA ASP A 89 -18.70 -12.92 11.29
C ASP A 89 -19.10 -11.86 10.24
N VAL A 90 -20.29 -11.27 10.38
CA VAL A 90 -20.76 -10.20 9.49
C VAL A 90 -19.90 -8.94 9.62
N SER A 91 -19.50 -8.59 10.84
CA SER A 91 -18.60 -7.44 11.09
C SER A 91 -17.23 -7.66 10.44
N ASP A 92 -16.65 -8.85 10.62
CA ASP A 92 -15.35 -9.20 10.04
C ASP A 92 -15.39 -9.18 8.50
N LEU A 93 -16.47 -9.68 7.90
CA LEU A 93 -16.67 -9.63 6.45
C LEU A 93 -16.82 -8.20 5.94
N GLN A 94 -17.49 -7.31 6.69
CA GLN A 94 -17.61 -5.91 6.32
C GLN A 94 -16.24 -5.22 6.33
N ASP A 95 -15.42 -5.46 7.36
CA ASP A 95 -14.06 -4.92 7.44
C ASP A 95 -13.18 -5.41 6.28
N GLN A 96 -13.31 -6.69 5.88
CA GLN A 96 -12.61 -7.23 4.72
C GLN A 96 -13.06 -6.57 3.40
N ILE A 97 -14.35 -6.31 3.24
CA ILE A 97 -14.88 -5.59 2.06
C ILE A 97 -14.28 -4.19 1.98
N ASP A 98 -14.26 -3.46 3.10
CA ASP A 98 -13.73 -2.10 3.15
C ASP A 98 -12.22 -2.07 2.83
N GLN A 99 -11.45 -3.02 3.38
CA GLN A 99 -10.02 -3.18 3.05
C GLN A 99 -9.79 -3.50 1.58
N ASN A 100 -10.58 -4.42 1.01
CA ASN A 100 -10.49 -4.75 -0.41
C ASN A 100 -10.85 -3.56 -1.30
N SER A 101 -11.84 -2.76 -0.91
CA SER A 101 -12.20 -1.54 -1.64
C SER A 101 -11.05 -0.52 -1.65
N LEU A 102 -10.34 -0.37 -0.52
CA LEU A 102 -9.16 0.51 -0.45
C LEU A 102 -8.01 -0.01 -1.32
N LEU A 103 -7.78 -1.33 -1.33
CA LEU A 103 -6.76 -1.95 -2.18
C LEU A 103 -7.07 -1.77 -3.67
N ILE A 104 -8.33 -1.94 -4.07
CA ILE A 104 -8.76 -1.71 -5.45
C ILE A 104 -8.50 -0.25 -5.86
N ALA A 105 -8.91 0.71 -5.03
CA ALA A 105 -8.68 2.13 -5.31
C ALA A 105 -7.18 2.46 -5.42
N ALA A 106 -6.34 1.83 -4.59
CA ALA A 106 -4.89 2.00 -4.67
C ALA A 106 -4.29 1.40 -5.96
N LEU A 107 -4.78 0.24 -6.39
CA LEU A 107 -4.35 -0.40 -7.64
C LEU A 107 -4.80 0.41 -8.86
N GLU A 108 -6.01 0.94 -8.87
CA GLU A 108 -6.51 1.83 -9.92
C GLU A 108 -5.65 3.11 -10.03
N ALA A 109 -5.28 3.70 -8.89
CA ALA A 109 -4.38 4.85 -8.87
C ALA A 109 -2.98 4.51 -9.42
N GLN A 110 -2.43 3.35 -9.08
CA GLN A 110 -1.15 2.88 -9.62
C GLN A 110 -1.23 2.63 -11.14
N GLN A 111 -2.34 2.07 -11.62
CA GLN A 111 -2.55 1.87 -13.05
C GLN A 111 -2.56 3.20 -13.80
N ALA A 112 -3.28 4.21 -13.30
CA ALA A 112 -3.30 5.54 -13.90
C ALA A 112 -1.91 6.19 -13.94
N GLN A 113 -1.10 6.02 -12.88
CA GLN A 113 0.29 6.50 -12.86
C GLN A 113 1.17 5.78 -13.88
N LEU A 114 1.00 4.47 -14.04
CA LEU A 114 1.76 3.69 -15.00
C LEU A 114 1.41 4.08 -16.44
N GLU A 115 0.12 4.27 -16.73
CA GLU A 115 -0.36 4.75 -18.03
C GLU A 115 0.24 6.12 -18.37
N GLN A 116 0.25 7.06 -17.42
CA GLN A 116 0.90 8.35 -17.61
C GLN A 116 2.42 8.21 -17.84
N SER A 117 3.09 7.32 -17.12
CA SER A 117 4.53 7.08 -17.30
C SER A 117 4.83 6.49 -18.69
N LEU A 118 3.97 5.60 -19.19
CA LEU A 118 4.09 5.03 -20.52
C LEU A 118 3.87 6.09 -21.59
N GLU A 119 2.88 6.98 -21.44
CA GLU A 119 2.63 8.09 -22.36
C GLU A 119 3.85 9.03 -22.45
N MET A 120 4.44 9.41 -21.31
CA MET A 120 5.67 10.20 -21.29
C MET A 120 6.85 9.49 -21.95
N LYS A 121 6.93 8.16 -21.87
CA LYS A 121 7.97 7.37 -22.54
C LYS A 121 7.74 7.22 -24.04
N GLN A 122 6.48 7.21 -24.48
CA GLN A 122 6.11 7.06 -25.89
C GLN A 122 6.26 8.39 -26.68
N ASN A 123 6.20 9.54 -25.99
CA ASN A 123 6.30 10.89 -26.58
C ASN A 123 7.73 11.48 -26.62
N VAL A 124 8.80 10.69 -26.57
CA VAL A 124 10.14 11.31 -26.55
C VAL A 124 10.58 11.77 -27.94
N ILE A 125 10.23 11.05 -29.01
CA ILE A 125 10.58 11.43 -30.40
C ILE A 125 9.53 10.82 -31.35
N ASP A 126 8.57 11.62 -31.82
CA ASP A 126 7.60 11.26 -32.88
C ASP A 126 8.00 11.89 -34.22
N GLY A 127 9.18 11.50 -34.71
CA GLY A 127 9.65 11.95 -36.02
C GLY A 127 11.05 11.48 -36.35
N ASN A 128 11.30 11.25 -37.64
CA ASN A 128 12.62 10.89 -38.15
C ASN A 128 13.14 12.01 -39.04
N CYS A 129 14.40 12.39 -38.86
CA CYS A 129 15.02 13.35 -39.76
C CYS A 129 15.31 12.70 -41.13
N PRO A 130 15.12 13.43 -42.25
CA PRO A 130 15.51 12.95 -43.56
C PRO A 130 17.01 12.62 -43.63
N ASP A 131 17.38 11.75 -44.57
CA ASP A 131 18.79 11.40 -44.82
C ASP A 131 19.66 12.66 -45.00
N GLY A 132 20.80 12.71 -44.30
CA GLY A 132 21.67 13.90 -44.27
C GLY A 132 21.15 15.03 -43.38
N SER A 133 20.31 14.73 -42.39
CA SER A 133 19.89 15.66 -41.34
C SER A 133 19.98 15.01 -39.96
N ALA A 134 20.18 15.82 -38.92
CA ALA A 134 20.20 15.37 -37.53
C ALA A 134 19.18 16.17 -36.69
N ILE A 135 18.72 15.55 -35.59
CA ILE A 135 17.84 16.21 -34.62
C ILE A 135 18.63 17.35 -33.97
N GLN A 136 18.10 18.55 -34.09
CA GLN A 136 18.63 19.76 -33.46
C GLN A 136 17.91 20.07 -32.14
N ALA A 137 16.61 19.79 -32.08
CA ALA A 137 15.79 19.93 -30.90
C ALA A 137 14.60 18.96 -30.96
N VAL A 138 14.07 18.64 -29.79
CA VAL A 138 12.80 17.92 -29.61
C VAL A 138 11.84 18.90 -28.95
N ASN A 139 10.66 19.08 -29.54
CA ASN A 139 9.63 19.95 -29.00
C ASN A 139 8.90 19.27 -27.82
N GLU A 140 8.17 20.04 -27.02
CA GLU A 140 7.38 19.51 -25.89
C GLU A 140 6.31 18.48 -26.33
N ASP A 141 5.89 18.52 -27.60
CA ASP A 141 4.93 17.58 -28.20
C ASP A 141 5.59 16.31 -28.80
N GLY A 142 6.92 16.15 -28.65
CA GLY A 142 7.68 15.01 -29.16
C GLY A 142 8.13 15.13 -30.62
N SER A 143 7.72 16.17 -31.35
CA SER A 143 8.17 16.37 -32.74
C SER A 143 9.64 16.81 -32.81
N VAL A 144 10.34 16.42 -33.88
CA VAL A 144 11.77 16.75 -34.08
C VAL A 144 11.97 17.94 -34.99
N VAL A 145 12.86 18.84 -34.58
CA VAL A 145 13.40 19.90 -35.44
C VAL A 145 14.69 19.35 -36.05
N CYS A 146 14.71 19.19 -37.37
CA CYS A 146 15.84 18.64 -38.10
C CYS A 146 16.68 19.74 -38.76
N ALA A 147 18.00 19.62 -38.68
CA ALA A 147 18.93 20.46 -39.42
C ALA A 147 19.75 19.61 -40.39
N THR A 148 19.88 20.06 -41.64
CA THR A 148 20.72 19.41 -42.65
C THR A 148 22.17 19.39 -42.16
N THR A 149 22.71 18.19 -42.02
CA THR A 149 24.13 17.98 -41.91
C THR A 149 24.69 18.18 -43.32
N GLY A 150 25.09 19.42 -43.64
CA GLY A 150 25.52 19.81 -44.99
C GLY A 150 26.36 18.70 -45.64
N GLY A 151 25.88 18.16 -46.76
CA GLY A 151 26.20 16.83 -47.28
C GLY A 151 27.68 16.50 -47.41
N GLN A 152 28.29 16.11 -46.31
CA GLN A 152 29.53 15.36 -46.25
C GLN A 152 29.32 14.21 -45.28
N THR A 153 29.47 13.00 -45.81
CA THR A 153 29.61 11.77 -45.04
C THR A 153 30.64 11.99 -43.93
N GLY A 154 30.15 12.21 -42.70
CA GLY A 154 30.97 12.44 -41.52
C GLY A 154 30.65 13.73 -40.78
N THR A 155 29.48 13.82 -40.13
CA THR A 155 29.35 14.68 -38.93
C THR A 155 29.94 14.00 -37.71
N GLY A 156 31.19 13.59 -37.83
CA GLY A 156 32.11 13.79 -36.72
C GLY A 156 32.35 15.30 -36.63
N PHE A 157 32.63 15.77 -35.44
CA PHE A 157 33.18 17.09 -35.17
C PHE A 157 34.30 17.38 -36.21
N SER A 158 34.01 18.11 -37.29
CA SER A 158 35.04 18.54 -38.24
C SER A 158 35.67 19.84 -37.71
N GLY A 159 36.12 19.79 -36.45
CA GLY A 159 37.01 20.78 -35.88
C GLY A 159 38.41 20.41 -36.30
N GLY A 160 38.86 20.94 -37.43
CA GLY A 160 40.29 20.93 -37.75
C GLY A 160 41.03 21.74 -36.69
N ILE A 161 42.13 21.20 -36.15
CA ILE A 161 43.15 22.01 -35.47
C ILE A 161 43.86 22.77 -36.60
N GLU A 162 43.42 23.98 -36.89
CA GLU A 162 43.82 24.67 -38.13
C GLU A 162 44.99 25.65 -37.98
N ASP A 163 45.62 25.76 -36.81
CA ASP A 163 46.80 26.62 -36.68
C ASP A 163 47.69 26.14 -35.54
N LEU A 164 48.87 25.62 -35.88
CA LEU A 164 49.95 25.35 -34.94
C LEU A 164 50.96 26.50 -35.05
N ASP A 165 50.64 27.66 -34.49
CA ASP A 165 51.64 28.71 -34.36
C ASP A 165 52.66 28.33 -33.27
N ARG A 166 53.94 28.42 -33.61
CA ARG A 166 55.05 27.96 -32.78
C ARG A 166 55.87 29.16 -32.35
N VAL A 167 55.83 29.47 -31.05
CA VAL A 167 56.66 30.53 -30.49
C VAL A 167 57.73 29.96 -29.55
N ILE A 168 58.95 30.49 -29.71
CA ILE A 168 60.12 30.14 -28.89
C ILE A 168 60.20 31.13 -27.73
N ALA A 169 60.10 30.62 -26.51
CA ALA A 169 60.25 31.45 -25.32
C ALA A 169 61.72 31.68 -24.95
N TYR A 170 62.21 32.92 -25.13
CA TYR A 170 63.56 33.36 -24.76
C TYR A 170 63.57 34.14 -23.44
N GLY A 171 64.37 33.68 -22.47
CA GLY A 171 64.68 34.41 -21.25
C GLY A 171 63.45 34.78 -20.39
N TRP A 172 63.60 35.79 -19.54
CA TRP A 172 62.56 36.29 -18.59
C TRP A 172 61.36 37.00 -19.28
N GLY A 173 61.17 36.83 -20.59
CA GLY A 173 60.12 37.47 -21.37
C GLY A 173 58.88 36.60 -21.57
N TYR A 174 57.72 37.24 -21.72
CA TYR A 174 56.48 36.58 -22.15
C TYR A 174 56.56 36.23 -23.64
N SER A 175 56.11 35.03 -24.00
CA SER A 175 55.96 34.57 -25.38
C SER A 175 54.52 34.19 -25.64
N TYR A 176 54.04 34.49 -26.85
CA TYR A 176 52.63 34.36 -27.20
C TYR A 176 52.47 33.42 -28.39
N ALA A 177 51.77 32.29 -28.21
CA ALA A 177 51.31 31.45 -29.31
C ALA A 177 49.83 31.76 -29.59
N GLN A 178 49.44 31.79 -30.86
CA GLN A 178 48.06 32.09 -31.25
C GLN A 178 47.56 31.11 -32.31
N ALA A 179 46.27 30.80 -32.31
CA ALA A 179 45.67 29.97 -33.35
C ALA A 179 44.36 30.60 -33.82
N THR A 180 44.29 30.99 -35.09
CA THR A 180 43.14 31.74 -35.62
C THR A 180 42.25 30.84 -36.47
N CYS A 181 40.94 30.86 -36.23
CA CYS A 181 40.02 30.13 -37.08
C CYS A 181 39.96 30.77 -38.49
N PRO A 182 39.95 29.96 -39.57
CA PRO A 182 39.83 30.46 -40.94
C PRO A 182 38.54 31.26 -41.19
N GLU A 183 38.53 32.00 -42.30
CA GLU A 183 37.34 32.73 -42.73
C GLU A 183 36.12 31.79 -42.90
N GLY A 184 34.97 32.20 -42.38
CA GLY A 184 33.74 31.39 -42.39
C GLY A 184 33.60 30.41 -41.22
N PHE A 185 34.58 30.37 -40.32
CA PHE A 185 34.53 29.60 -39.08
C PHE A 185 34.60 30.51 -37.86
N SER A 186 33.89 30.13 -36.80
CA SER A 186 33.87 30.81 -35.51
C SER A 186 34.57 29.96 -34.45
N LEU A 187 35.44 30.59 -33.66
CA LEU A 187 36.14 29.96 -32.54
C LEU A 187 35.15 29.53 -31.45
N THR A 188 35.07 28.23 -31.17
CA THR A 188 34.26 27.65 -30.07
C THR A 188 35.08 27.19 -28.89
N GLY A 189 36.39 27.29 -28.98
CA GLY A 189 37.32 27.01 -27.89
C GLY A 189 38.71 26.79 -28.44
N GLY A 190 39.63 26.39 -27.59
CA GLY A 190 41.00 26.12 -27.97
C GLY A 190 41.79 25.67 -26.75
N GLY A 191 43.10 25.66 -26.90
CA GLY A 191 43.98 25.31 -25.81
C GLY A 191 45.44 25.42 -26.22
N PHE A 192 46.27 24.75 -25.44
CA PHE A 192 47.68 24.66 -25.71
C PHE A 192 48.18 23.24 -25.46
N TYR A 193 49.29 22.90 -26.09
CA TYR A 193 50.11 21.78 -25.65
C TYR A 193 51.58 22.18 -25.61
N ASN A 194 52.29 21.64 -24.62
CA ASN A 194 53.74 21.75 -24.52
C ASN A 194 54.33 20.52 -25.20
N SER A 195 55.18 20.71 -26.21
CA SER A 195 55.97 19.60 -26.78
C SER A 195 57.43 19.80 -26.41
N ASN A 196 57.74 19.44 -25.16
CA ASN A 196 59.12 19.34 -24.69
C ASN A 196 59.51 17.86 -24.63
N TYR A 197 60.65 17.52 -25.23
CA TYR A 197 61.19 16.15 -25.23
C TYR A 197 61.88 15.78 -23.90
N TYR A 198 62.13 16.77 -23.03
CA TYR A 198 62.76 16.61 -21.71
C TYR A 198 61.98 17.38 -20.64
N TYR A 199 62.09 16.94 -19.37
CA TYR A 199 61.36 17.31 -18.13
C TYR A 199 61.23 18.81 -17.75
N TYR A 200 61.54 19.75 -18.64
CA TYR A 200 61.41 21.19 -18.42
C TYR A 200 60.06 21.66 -18.97
N TYR A 201 59.19 22.21 -18.13
CA TYR A 201 57.87 22.71 -18.53
C TYR A 201 57.90 24.25 -18.66
N ASN A 202 57.26 24.80 -19.70
CA ASN A 202 56.94 26.23 -19.71
C ASN A 202 55.87 26.52 -18.66
N ASN A 203 55.89 27.69 -18.04
CA ASN A 203 54.74 28.15 -17.28
C ASN A 203 53.76 28.79 -18.26
N VAL A 204 52.53 28.30 -18.33
CA VAL A 204 51.47 28.97 -19.10
C VAL A 204 50.78 29.96 -18.19
N ASN A 205 51.03 31.23 -18.47
CA ASN A 205 50.54 32.37 -17.70
C ASN A 205 49.07 32.67 -18.01
N ALA A 206 48.66 32.47 -19.27
CA ALA A 206 47.28 32.65 -19.68
C ALA A 206 46.96 31.82 -20.93
N SER A 207 45.73 31.31 -21.00
CA SER A 207 45.19 30.65 -22.19
C SER A 207 43.74 31.09 -22.34
N TYR A 208 43.45 31.88 -23.36
CA TYR A 208 42.16 32.54 -23.49
C TYR A 208 41.78 32.81 -24.95
N PRO A 209 40.48 32.87 -25.26
CA PRO A 209 40.01 33.29 -26.57
C PRO A 209 40.03 34.82 -26.67
N TRP A 210 40.38 35.37 -27.83
CA TRP A 210 40.14 36.77 -28.17
C TRP A 210 39.76 36.88 -29.64
N HIS A 211 38.58 37.45 -29.92
CA HIS A 211 37.96 37.42 -31.25
C HIS A 211 37.88 35.98 -31.81
N ASN A 212 38.38 35.76 -33.03
CA ASN A 212 38.38 34.46 -33.69
C ASN A 212 39.68 33.66 -33.48
N THR A 213 40.44 34.02 -32.45
CA THR A 213 41.79 33.50 -32.20
C THR A 213 41.94 33.01 -30.75
N TRP A 214 42.57 31.86 -30.57
CA TRP A 214 42.97 31.36 -29.26
C TRP A 214 44.39 31.79 -28.92
N TYR A 215 44.56 32.51 -27.82
CA TYR A 215 45.84 33.05 -27.37
C TYR A 215 46.38 32.28 -26.17
N VAL A 216 47.69 32.06 -26.18
CA VAL A 216 48.42 31.40 -25.10
C VAL A 216 49.66 32.21 -24.78
N SER A 217 49.75 32.71 -23.55
CA SER A 217 50.94 33.38 -23.02
C SER A 217 51.70 32.42 -22.13
N ALA A 218 53.00 32.30 -22.37
CA ALA A 218 53.88 31.45 -21.58
C ALA A 218 55.23 32.12 -21.31
N SER A 219 55.84 31.74 -20.19
CA SER A 219 57.19 32.15 -19.81
C SER A 219 58.09 30.94 -19.59
N ASN A 220 59.38 31.14 -19.83
CA ASN A 220 60.40 30.12 -19.62
C ASN A 220 61.24 30.49 -18.39
N TYR A 221 61.26 29.60 -17.40
CA TYR A 221 62.02 29.82 -16.16
C TYR A 221 63.52 29.51 -16.32
N TYR A 222 63.91 28.68 -17.30
CA TYR A 222 65.28 28.20 -17.46
C TYR A 222 65.94 28.75 -18.73
N TYR A 223 66.92 29.63 -18.53
CA TYR A 223 67.58 30.46 -19.55
C TYR A 223 68.26 29.69 -20.71
N TYR A 224 68.55 28.40 -20.55
CA TYR A 224 69.44 27.65 -21.44
C TYR A 224 68.76 26.63 -22.36
N TYR A 225 67.43 26.47 -22.29
CA TYR A 225 66.71 25.47 -23.09
C TYR A 225 65.57 26.06 -23.91
N TYR A 226 65.48 25.61 -25.17
CA TYR A 226 64.37 25.90 -26.06
C TYR A 226 63.16 25.06 -25.64
N ASN A 227 62.09 25.74 -25.23
CA ASN A 227 60.82 25.10 -24.93
C ASN A 227 59.77 25.64 -25.89
N TYR A 228 58.85 24.76 -26.30
CA TYR A 228 57.84 25.09 -27.30
C TYR A 228 56.44 25.02 -26.69
N VAL A 229 55.68 26.08 -26.87
CA VAL A 229 54.23 26.10 -26.62
C VAL A 229 53.53 26.21 -27.96
N TYR A 230 52.56 25.33 -28.15
CA TYR A 230 51.69 25.33 -29.32
C TYR A 230 50.30 25.75 -28.85
N SER A 231 49.70 26.69 -29.57
CA SER A 231 48.28 27.00 -29.44
C SER A 231 47.49 26.12 -30.43
N TYR A 232 46.25 25.80 -30.09
CA TYR A 232 45.29 25.24 -31.04
C TYR A 232 43.93 25.89 -30.85
N ALA A 233 43.20 26.04 -31.95
CA ALA A 233 41.83 26.54 -31.98
C ALA A 233 40.87 25.42 -32.39
N MET A 234 39.70 25.40 -31.77
CA MET A 234 38.56 24.59 -32.15
C MET A 234 37.55 25.49 -32.85
N CYS A 235 37.29 25.19 -34.11
CA CYS A 235 36.52 26.05 -35.01
C CYS A 235 35.26 25.32 -35.48
N VAL A 236 34.12 26.01 -35.50
CA VAL A 236 32.88 25.52 -36.11
C VAL A 236 32.44 26.43 -37.25
N ARG A 237 31.86 25.84 -38.28
CA ARG A 237 31.38 26.62 -39.44
C ARG A 237 30.19 27.48 -39.03
N GLY A 238 30.33 28.80 -39.13
CA GLY A 238 29.33 29.77 -38.67
C GLY A 238 29.88 31.19 -38.76
N THR A 239 29.01 32.16 -39.06
CA THR A 239 29.35 33.58 -39.24
C THR A 239 29.05 34.42 -37.99
N GLY A 240 28.91 33.80 -36.83
CA GLY A 240 28.51 34.46 -35.59
C GLY A 240 29.68 34.67 -34.64
N THR A 241 29.90 35.91 -34.21
CA THR A 241 30.87 36.21 -33.15
C THR A 241 30.40 35.61 -31.82
N ILE A 242 31.13 34.62 -31.31
CA ILE A 242 30.87 34.06 -29.98
C ILE A 242 31.37 35.07 -28.93
N ASN A 243 30.46 35.55 -28.08
CA ASN A 243 30.79 36.52 -27.05
C ASN A 243 31.27 35.79 -25.78
N TRP A 244 32.57 35.82 -25.55
CA TRP A 244 33.20 35.13 -24.42
C TRP A 244 32.96 35.90 -23.12
N GLN A 245 32.25 35.28 -22.18
CA GLN A 245 32.16 35.79 -20.82
C GLN A 245 33.40 35.36 -20.03
N TYR A 246 34.24 36.33 -19.66
CA TYR A 246 35.38 36.08 -18.77
C TYR A 246 34.88 35.91 -17.35
N VAL A 247 35.07 34.72 -16.79
CA VAL A 247 34.87 34.48 -15.36
C VAL A 247 36.19 34.78 -14.66
N TYR A 248 36.25 35.92 -13.98
CA TYR A 248 37.35 36.23 -13.06
C TYR A 248 37.04 35.55 -11.72
N ASN A 249 37.90 34.64 -11.28
CA ASN A 249 37.93 34.15 -9.89
C ASN A 249 38.92 34.97 -9.07
#